data_AF-A0A7L5AL88-F1
#
_entry.id   AF-A0A7L5AL88-F1
#
_cell.length_a   1.000
_cell.length_b   1.000
_cell.length_c   1.000
_cell.angle_alpha   90.00
_cell.angle_beta   90.00
_cell.angle_gamma   90.00
#
_symmetry.space_group_name_H-M   'P 1'
#
loop_
_entity.id
_entity.type
_entity.pdbx_description
1 polymer ?
#
loop_
_entity_poly.entity_id
_entity_poly.type
_entity_poly.pdbx_seq_one_letter_code
_entity_poly.pdbx_strand_id
1 'polypeptide(L)' 'MREGEAGAGSGAEITILAGEPSTAELAAITAVVTALAEELSDDALLEVGSGQSAWQRSQRALRQPLVPGPGAWRSFSG' A
#
# COMPACT_ATOMS: atom_id res chain seq x y z
N MET A 1 -15.44 14.54 25.76
CA MET A 1 -15.61 14.76 24.31
C MET A 1 -14.33 15.38 23.79
N ARG A 2 -13.52 14.62 23.04
CA ARG A 2 -12.46 15.17 22.20
C ARG A 2 -12.89 14.86 20.78
N GLU A 3 -13.24 15.90 20.04
CA GLU A 3 -13.49 15.80 18.60
C GLU A 3 -12.16 15.41 17.95
N GLY A 4 -12.20 14.40 17.10
CA GLY A 4 -11.05 14.04 16.28
C GLY A 4 -10.78 15.19 15.32
N GLU A 5 -9.58 15.75 15.38
CA GLU A 5 -8.99 16.44 14.24
C GLU A 5 -8.90 15.42 13.10
N ALA A 6 -9.92 15.41 12.24
CA ALA A 6 -9.77 14.87 10.90
C ALA A 6 -8.71 15.73 10.23
N GLY A 7 -7.50 15.18 10.10
CA GLY A 7 -6.41 15.82 9.38
C GLY A 7 -6.91 16.18 8.00
N ALA A 8 -7.14 17.49 7.78
CA ALA A 8 -7.36 18.02 6.46
C ALA A 8 -6.15 17.57 5.64
N GLY A 9 -6.40 16.76 4.60
CA GLY A 9 -5.36 16.22 3.75
C GLY A 9 -4.44 17.35 3.31
N SER A 10 -3.20 17.30 3.77
CA SER A 10 -2.11 18.08 3.18
C SER A 10 -2.11 17.71 1.70
N GLY A 11 -2.61 18.61 0.84
CA GLY A 11 -2.65 18.38 -0.60
C GLY A 11 -1.31 17.84 -1.08
N ALA A 12 -1.34 16.83 -1.95
CA ALA A 12 -0.13 16.20 -2.44
C ALA A 12 0.77 17.27 -3.10
N GLU A 13 1.96 17.50 -2.51
CA GLU A 13 2.95 18.41 -3.08
C GLU A 13 3.76 17.67 -4.15
N ILE A 14 3.66 18.11 -5.40
CA ILE A 14 4.35 17.50 -6.54
C ILE A 14 5.45 18.45 -7.01
N THR A 15 6.70 17.97 -7.04
CA THR A 15 7.86 18.71 -7.57
C THR A 15 8.43 17.98 -8.79
N ILE A 16 8.65 18.72 -9.88
CA ILE A 16 9.29 18.20 -11.09
C ILE A 16 10.81 18.41 -10.98
N LEU A 17 11.57 17.31 -10.99
CA LEU A 17 13.03 17.35 -10.85
C LEU A 17 13.77 17.49 -12.18
N ALA A 18 13.13 17.16 -13.30
CA ALA A 18 13.73 17.20 -14.64
C ALA A 18 12.66 17.33 -15.75
N GLY A 19 13.06 17.93 -16.87
CA GLY A 19 12.17 18.21 -18.01
C GLY A 19 11.39 19.52 -17.85
N GLU A 20 10.66 19.90 -18.89
CA GLU A 20 9.78 21.08 -18.92
C GLU A 20 8.42 20.64 -19.48
N PRO A 21 7.56 20.00 -18.66
CA PRO A 21 6.25 19.58 -19.10
C PRO A 21 5.38 20.80 -19.42
N SER A 22 4.57 20.66 -20.46
CA SER A 22 3.55 21.66 -20.77
C SER A 22 2.50 21.75 -19.64
N THR A 23 1.75 22.85 -19.62
CA THR A 23 0.65 23.03 -18.66
C THR A 23 -0.42 21.94 -18.77
N ALA A 24 -0.67 21.44 -19.98
CA ALA A 24 -1.61 20.35 -20.23
C ALA A 24 -1.10 19.03 -19.63
N GLU A 25 0.20 18.73 -19.77
CA GLU A 25 0.81 17.54 -19.18
C GLU A 25 0.86 17.61 -17.66
N LEU A 26 1.18 18.78 -17.08
CA LEU A 26 1.11 18.99 -15.63
C LEU A 26 -0.29 18.74 -15.06
N ALA A 27 -1.32 19.22 -15.77
CA ALA A 27 -2.71 18.99 -15.39
C ALA A 27 -3.07 17.50 -15.46
N ALA A 28 -2.64 16.81 -16.52
CA ALA A 28 -2.86 15.37 -16.68
C ALA A 28 -2.17 14.55 -15.59
N ILE A 29 -0.89 14.85 -15.29
CA ILE A 29 -0.12 14.17 -14.24
C ILE A 29 -0.79 14.37 -12.88
N THR A 30 -1.14 15.61 -12.54
CA THR A 30 -1.80 15.92 -11.27
C THR A 30 -3.13 15.18 -11.15
N ALA A 31 -3.96 15.18 -12.20
CA ALA A 31 -5.24 14.50 -12.19
C ALA A 31 -5.08 12.98 -11.97
N VAL A 32 -4.12 12.34 -12.64
CA VAL A 32 -3.89 10.90 -12.50
C VAL A 32 -3.35 10.55 -11.11
N VAL A 33 -2.34 11.28 -10.63
CA VAL A 33 -1.72 11.02 -9.32
C VAL A 33 -2.73 11.23 -8.20
N THR A 34 -3.54 12.30 -8.26
CA THR A 34 -4.59 12.55 -7.27
C THR A 34 -5.67 11.47 -7.31
N ALA A 35 -6.14 11.07 -8.50
CA ALA A 35 -7.15 10.02 -8.61
C ALA A 35 -6.67 8.67 -8.04
N LEU A 36 -5.40 8.30 -8.31
CA LEU A 36 -4.80 7.09 -7.73
C LEU A 36 -4.63 7.19 -6.22
N ALA A 37 -4.26 8.37 -5.70
CA ALA A 37 -4.15 8.57 -4.26
C ALA A 37 -5.51 8.47 -3.56
N GLU A 38 -6.57 9.00 -4.18
CA GLU A 38 -7.95 8.87 -3.71
C GLU A 38 -8.38 7.39 -3.69
N GLU A 39 -8.19 6.66 -4.79
CA GLU A 39 -8.53 5.23 -4.89
C GLU A 39 -7.81 4.40 -3.81
N LEU A 40 -6.51 4.62 -3.62
CA LEU A 40 -5.73 3.94 -2.58
C LEU A 40 -6.19 4.32 -1.17
N SER A 41 -6.62 5.56 -0.96
CA SER A 41 -7.15 6.00 0.34
C SER A 41 -8.50 5.34 0.63
N ASP A 42 -9.37 5.21 -0.37
CA ASP A 42 -10.65 4.52 -0.26
C ASP A 42 -10.44 3.02 0.01
N ASP A 43 -9.53 2.38 -0.71
CA ASP A 43 -9.16 0.99 -0.46
C ASP A 43 -8.57 0.79 0.93
N ALA A 44 -7.71 1.70 1.40
CA ALA A 44 -7.18 1.65 2.76
C ALA A 44 -8.31 1.79 3.81
N LEU A 45 -9.31 2.64 3.57
CA LEU A 45 -10.48 2.74 4.44
C LEU A 45 -11.31 1.44 4.43
N LEU A 46 -11.39 0.73 3.30
CA LEU A 46 -12.03 -0.58 3.21
C LEU A 46 -11.23 -1.69 3.92
N GLU A 47 -9.90 -1.69 3.81
CA GLU A 47 -9.03 -2.67 4.48
C GLU A 47 -9.06 -2.55 6.00
N VAL A 48 -9.22 -1.34 6.55
CA VAL A 48 -9.35 -1.09 8.00
C VAL A 48 -10.58 -1.79 8.59
N GLY A 49 -11.58 -2.14 7.76
CA GLY A 49 -12.73 -2.95 8.16
C GLY A 49 -12.46 -4.46 8.20
N SER A 50 -11.37 -4.94 7.59
CA SER A 50 -11.02 -6.36 7.61
C SER A 50 -10.25 -6.67 8.89
N GLY A 51 -10.85 -7.49 9.76
CA GLY A 51 -10.14 -8.03 10.92
C GLY A 51 -8.88 -8.81 10.52
N GLN A 52 -8.15 -9.35 11.50
CA GLN A 52 -6.88 -10.03 11.28
C GLN A 52 -6.93 -11.02 10.09
N SER A 53 -6.07 -10.78 9.09
CA SER A 53 -6.04 -11.54 7.84
C SER A 53 -5.77 -13.03 8.09
N ALA A 54 -6.15 -13.89 7.15
CA ALA A 54 -5.91 -15.33 7.25
C ALA A 54 -4.42 -15.65 7.49
N TRP A 55 -3.52 -14.91 6.83
CA TRP A 55 -2.08 -14.97 7.03
C TRP A 55 -1.66 -14.56 8.45
N GLN A 56 -2.14 -13.40 8.94
CA GLN A 56 -1.83 -12.93 10.29
C GLN A 56 -2.33 -13.92 11.36
N ARG A 57 -3.46 -14.60 11.12
CA ARG A 57 -3.95 -15.67 12.00
C ARG A 57 -3.04 -16.91 11.98
N SER A 58 -2.65 -17.38 10.79
CA SER A 58 -1.79 -18.57 10.64
C SER A 58 -0.35 -18.34 11.07
N GLN A 59 0.13 -17.09 11.06
CA GLN A 59 1.51 -16.74 11.44
C GLN A 59 1.87 -17.17 12.87
N ARG A 60 0.89 -17.28 13.79
CA ARG A 60 1.14 -17.81 15.15
C ARG A 60 1.67 -19.24 15.14
N ALA A 61 1.18 -20.09 14.25
CA ALA A 61 1.67 -21.46 14.12
C ALA A 61 3.11 -21.51 13.56
N LEU A 62 3.49 -20.50 12.77
CA LEU A 62 4.82 -20.36 12.16
C LEU A 62 5.86 -19.73 13.10
N ARG A 63 5.50 -19.34 14.33
CA ARG A 63 6.47 -18.79 15.31
C ARG A 63 7.39 -19.86 15.92
N GLN A 64 7.08 -21.13 15.69
CA GLN A 64 7.99 -22.21 16.03
C GLN A 64 8.96 -22.44 14.87
N PRO A 65 10.21 -22.86 15.15
CA PRO A 65 11.16 -23.23 14.11
C PRO A 65 10.51 -24.24 13.14
N LEU A 66 10.42 -23.84 11.87
CA LEU A 66 9.89 -24.71 10.81
C LEU A 66 10.94 -25.76 10.50
N VAL A 67 10.60 -27.03 10.71
CA VAL A 67 11.51 -28.14 10.38
C VAL A 67 11.38 -28.44 8.88
N PRO A 68 12.43 -28.18 8.09
CA PRO A 68 12.42 -28.52 6.67
C PRO A 68 12.30 -30.05 6.50
N GLY A 69 11.37 -30.50 5.65
CA GLY A 69 11.32 -31.90 5.24
C GLY A 69 12.53 -32.31 4.39
N PRO A 70 12.82 -33.62 4.25
CA PRO A 70 13.89 -34.09 3.36
C PRO A 70 13.71 -33.56 1.93
N GLY A 71 14.75 -32.91 1.38
CA GLY A 71 14.72 -32.30 0.03
C GLY A 71 13.85 -31.04 -0.13
N ALA A 72 13.22 -30.55 0.94
CA ALA A 72 12.01 -29.73 0.82
C ALA A 72 12.19 -28.27 0.39
N TRP A 73 13.40 -27.72 0.40
CA TRP A 73 13.62 -26.29 0.10
C TRP A 73 14.42 -26.05 -1.19
N ARG A 74 14.85 -27.13 -1.85
CA ARG A 74 15.72 -27.08 -3.02
C ARG A 74 15.31 -28.15 -4.04
N SER A 75 14.07 -28.12 -4.48
CA SER A 75 13.65 -28.81 -5.71
C SER A 75 13.35 -27.76 -6.78
N PHE A 76 14.38 -27.04 -7.22
CA PHE A 76 14.33 -26.40 -8.54
C PHE A 76 15.30 -27.20 -9.41
N SER A 77 14.75 -28.16 -10.15
CA SER A 77 15.45 -28.76 -11.29
C SER A 77 15.49 -27.69 -12.37
N GLY A 78 16.69 -27.33 -12.83
CA GLY A 78 16.85 -26.56 -14.06
C GLY A 78 16.33 -27.32 -15.27
#